data_AF-A0A4S0MV93-F1
#
_entry.id   AF-A0A4S0MV93-F1
#
_cell.length_a   1.000
_cell.length_b   1.000
_cell.length_c   1.000
_cell.angle_alpha   90.00
_cell.angle_beta   90.00
_cell.angle_gamma   90.00
#
_symmetry.space_group_name_H-M   'P 1'
#
loop_
_entity.id
_entity.type
_entity.pdbx_description
1 polymer ?
#
loop_
_entity_poly.entity_id
_entity_poly.type
_entity_poly.pdbx_seq_one_letter_code
_entity_poly.pdbx_strand_id
1 'polypeptide(L)'
;DCPPQLGYLTLTALSSATAVLITVHPQMLDVMSMCQFLLMLGEILNPIKRGGGNMNLDWFRYLVTRFEPGDGPQAQMVDFMRVIFGGFVLKNEMLKSTAISDAGITKQTLYE
;
A
#
# COMPACT_ATOMS: atom_id res chain seq x y z
N ASP A 1 5.75 -3.59 -10.23
CA ASP A 1 5.97 -2.52 -9.26
C ASP A 1 5.57 -1.20 -9.91
N CYS A 2 4.78 -0.39 -9.22
CA CYS A 2 4.17 0.80 -9.81
C CYS A 2 4.81 2.06 -9.23
N PRO A 3 5.10 3.08 -10.06
CA PRO A 3 5.52 4.36 -9.54
C PRO A 3 4.40 4.97 -8.68
N PRO A 4 4.74 5.84 -7.70
CA PRO A 4 3.73 6.47 -6.83
C PRO A 4 2.80 7.43 -7.58
N GLN A 5 3.13 7.79 -8.82
CA GLN A 5 2.32 8.65 -9.67
C GLN A 5 1.22 7.85 -10.37
N LEU A 6 0.00 8.39 -10.40
CA LEU A 6 -1.15 7.84 -11.13
C LEU A 6 -1.06 8.13 -12.64
N GLY A 7 0.05 7.67 -13.26
CA GLY A 7 0.26 7.73 -14.71
C GLY A 7 -0.23 6.48 -15.44
N TYR A 8 -0.01 6.42 -16.76
CA TYR A 8 -0.43 5.31 -17.62
C TYR A 8 0.07 3.93 -17.18
N LEU A 9 1.27 3.85 -16.60
CA LEU A 9 1.83 2.58 -16.10
C LEU A 9 1.02 2.04 -14.92
N THR A 10 0.68 2.90 -13.96
CA THR A 10 -0.10 2.53 -12.78
C THR A 10 -1.52 2.14 -13.17
N LEU A 11 -2.14 2.85 -14.11
CA LEU A 11 -3.48 2.51 -14.61
C LEU A 11 -3.51 1.19 -15.39
N THR A 12 -2.52 0.95 -16.25
CA THR A 12 -2.39 -0.32 -16.98
C THR A 12 -2.12 -1.49 -16.03
N ALA A 13 -1.32 -1.26 -14.99
CA ALA A 13 -1.09 -2.26 -13.95
C ALA A 13 -2.38 -2.56 -13.17
N LEU A 14 -3.16 -1.54 -12.79
CA LEU A 14 -4.43 -1.71 -12.09
C LEU A 14 -5.51 -2.39 -12.94
N SER A 15 -5.57 -2.10 -14.25
CA SER A 15 -6.55 -2.71 -15.15
C SER A 15 -6.23 -4.17 -15.48
N SER A 16 -4.97 -4.59 -15.39
CA SER A 16 -4.54 -5.98 -15.58
C SER A 16 -4.41 -6.77 -14.28
N ALA A 17 -4.34 -6.10 -13.13
CA ALA A 17 -4.21 -6.75 -11.84
C ALA A 17 -5.53 -7.43 -11.42
N THR A 18 -5.39 -8.63 -10.86
CA THR A 18 -6.48 -9.31 -10.13
C THR A 18 -6.58 -8.82 -8.69
N ALA A 19 -5.48 -8.31 -8.14
CA ALA A 19 -5.40 -7.88 -6.75
C ALA A 19 -4.39 -6.77 -6.55
N VAL A 20 -4.62 -5.97 -5.51
CA VAL A 20 -3.77 -4.82 -5.17
C VAL A 20 -3.37 -4.88 -3.70
N LEU A 21 -2.07 -4.78 -3.45
CA LEU A 21 -1.48 -4.62 -2.13
C LEU A 21 -0.87 -3.22 -2.01
N ILE A 22 -1.35 -2.43 -1.05
CA ILE A 22 -0.82 -1.09 -0.78
C ILE A 22 0.08 -1.17 0.43
N THR A 23 1.35 -0.80 0.26
CA THR A 23 2.29 -0.65 1.36
C THR A 23 2.15 0.74 1.97
N VAL A 24 2.07 0.81 3.29
CA VAL A 24 1.94 2.06 4.04
C VAL A 24 2.93 2.06 5.20
N HIS A 25 3.52 3.22 5.48
CA HIS A 25 4.33 3.43 6.67
C HIS A 25 3.42 3.95 7.79
N PRO A 26 3.53 3.48 9.05
CA PRO A 26 2.62 3.85 10.13
C PRO A 26 2.91 5.23 10.72
N GLN A 27 3.00 6.25 9.86
CA GLN A 27 3.11 7.66 10.24
C GLN A 27 1.88 8.44 9.78
N MET A 28 1.48 9.42 10.59
CA MET A 28 0.27 10.22 10.34
C MET A 28 0.30 10.91 8.97
N LEU A 29 1.45 11.45 8.56
CA LEU A 29 1.62 12.09 7.26
C LEU A 29 1.45 11.11 6.10
N ASP A 30 1.97 9.90 6.24
CA ASP A 30 1.86 8.86 5.22
C ASP A 30 0.43 8.34 5.09
N VAL A 31 -0.30 8.19 6.21
CA VAL A 31 -1.71 7.81 6.18
C VAL A 31 -2.58 8.89 5.54
N MET A 32 -2.33 10.17 5.84
CA MET A 32 -3.03 11.28 5.18
C MET A 32 -2.75 11.33 3.67
N SER A 33 -1.47 11.19 3.29
CA SER A 33 -1.05 11.13 1.89
C SER A 33 -1.69 9.94 1.16
N MET A 34 -1.74 8.77 1.79
CA MET A 34 -2.41 7.57 1.27
C MET A 34 -3.91 7.80 1.07
N CYS A 35 -4.61 8.42 2.02
CA CYS A 35 -6.02 8.75 1.87
C CYS A 35 -6.27 9.61 0.62
N GLN A 36 -5.43 10.62 0.38
CA GLN A 36 -5.51 11.44 -0.82
C GLN A 36 -5.24 10.62 -2.09
N PHE A 37 -4.20 9.78 -2.08
CA PHE A 37 -3.92 8.88 -3.20
C PHE A 37 -5.11 7.97 -3.54
N LEU A 38 -5.80 7.42 -2.55
CA LEU A 38 -6.97 6.56 -2.75
C LEU A 38 -8.17 7.32 -3.29
N LEU A 39 -8.38 8.56 -2.85
CA LEU A 39 -9.43 9.42 -3.40
C LEU A 39 -9.14 9.72 -4.88
N MET A 40 -7.90 10.12 -5.20
CA MET A 40 -7.47 10.34 -6.59
C MET A 40 -7.59 9.08 -7.44
N LEU A 41 -7.22 7.92 -6.88
CA LEU A 41 -7.39 6.63 -7.55
C LEU A 41 -8.87 6.41 -7.89
N GLY A 42 -9.78 6.57 -6.93
CA GLY A 42 -11.22 6.48 -7.16
C GLY A 42 -11.73 7.43 -8.25
N GLU A 43 -11.25 8.68 -8.26
CA GLU A 43 -11.60 9.67 -9.28
C GLU A 43 -11.17 9.27 -10.70
N ILE A 44 -10.02 8.61 -10.85
CA ILE A 44 -9.52 8.16 -12.16
C ILE A 44 -10.19 6.85 -12.59
N LEU A 45 -10.40 5.93 -11.64
CA LEU A 45 -10.98 4.61 -11.91
C LEU A 45 -12.48 4.69 -12.27
N ASN A 46 -13.21 5.66 -11.72
CA ASN A 46 -14.65 5.83 -11.96
C ASN A 46 -14.99 6.11 -13.45
N PRO A 47 -14.36 7.09 -14.14
CA PRO A 47 -14.54 7.30 -15.57
C PRO A 47 -14.17 6.10 -16.43
N ILE A 48 -13.08 5.39 -16.10
CA ILE A 48 -12.64 4.19 -16.84
C ILE A 48 -13.72 3.10 -16.78
N LYS A 49 -14.30 2.88 -15.59
CA LYS A 49 -15.41 1.94 -15.41
C LYS A 49 -16.66 2.36 -16.18
N ARG A 50 -16.98 3.67 -16.21
CA ARG A 50 -18.11 4.21 -17.00
C ARG A 50 -17.88 4.06 -18.51
N GLY A 51 -16.64 4.13 -18.98
CA GLY A 51 -16.24 3.93 -20.36
C GLY A 51 -16.23 2.47 -20.83
N GLY A 52 -16.67 1.51 -19.99
CA GLY A 52 -16.67 0.08 -20.32
C GLY A 52 -15.38 -0.65 -19.97
N GLY A 53 -14.43 0.01 -19.27
CA GLY A 53 -13.25 -0.65 -18.73
C GLY A 53 -13.63 -1.65 -17.64
N ASN A 54 -13.35 -2.93 -17.88
CA ASN A 54 -13.62 -3.97 -16.90
C ASN A 54 -12.43 -4.04 -15.92
N MET A 55 -12.65 -3.59 -14.69
CA MET A 55 -11.63 -3.56 -13.66
C MET A 55 -12.18 -4.30 -12.45
N ASN A 56 -11.91 -5.60 -12.45
CA ASN A 56 -12.45 -6.53 -11.48
C ASN A 56 -11.31 -6.98 -10.56
N LEU A 57 -11.15 -6.27 -9.45
CA LEU A 57 -10.21 -6.64 -8.40
C LEU A 57 -10.89 -7.65 -7.48
N ASP A 58 -10.32 -8.85 -7.37
CA ASP A 58 -10.79 -9.90 -6.47
C ASP A 58 -10.48 -9.53 -5.02
N TRP A 59 -9.34 -8.90 -4.76
CA TRP A 59 -9.01 -8.38 -3.43
C TRP A 59 -8.10 -7.16 -3.44
N PHE A 60 -8.22 -6.39 -2.36
CA PHE A 60 -7.46 -5.18 -2.08
C PHE A 60 -7.07 -5.18 -0.60
N ARG A 61 -5.80 -4.96 -0.24
CA ARG A 61 -5.35 -4.93 1.17
C ARG A 61 -4.23 -3.92 1.41
N TYR A 62 -4.03 -3.59 2.69
CA TYR A 62 -2.94 -2.76 3.19
C TYR A 62 -1.91 -3.59 3.94
N LEU A 63 -0.63 -3.39 3.63
CA LEU A 63 0.50 -3.92 4.38
C LEU A 63 1.22 -2.77 5.07
N VAL A 64 1.26 -2.79 6.40
CA VAL A 64 2.12 -1.89 7.17
C VAL A 64 3.56 -2.31 6.96
N THR A 65 4.42 -1.36 6.61
CA THR A 65 5.85 -1.58 6.36
C THR A 65 6.72 -0.72 7.26
N ARG A 66 7.96 -1.14 7.47
CA ARG A 66 8.95 -0.46 8.33
C ARG A 66 8.43 -0.20 9.75
N PHE A 67 7.60 -1.10 10.28
CA PHE A 67 7.07 -1.00 11.63
C PHE A 67 8.16 -1.22 12.68
N GLU A 68 8.15 -0.38 13.72
CA GLU A 68 9.04 -0.48 14.89
C GLU A 68 8.19 -0.79 16.14
N PRO A 69 8.22 -2.02 16.69
CA PRO A 69 7.38 -2.41 17.83
C PRO A 69 7.60 -1.60 19.12
N GLY A 70 8.78 -0.97 19.25
CA GLY A 70 9.08 -0.08 20.38
C GLY A 70 8.52 1.34 20.24
N ASP A 71 8.00 1.69 19.07
CA ASP A 71 7.44 3.01 18.78
C ASP A 71 5.93 3.03 19.09
N GLY A 72 5.58 3.51 20.29
CA GLY A 72 4.20 3.62 20.75
C GLY A 72 3.27 4.38 19.79
N PRO A 73 3.67 5.58 19.30
CA PRO A 73 2.94 6.29 18.25
C PRO A 73 2.66 5.46 16.99
N GLN A 74 3.62 4.67 16.51
CA GLN A 74 3.38 3.78 15.34
C GLN A 74 2.34 2.71 15.67
N ALA A 75 2.41 2.07 16.84
CA ALA A 75 1.43 1.07 17.26
C ALA A 75 0.01 1.65 17.30
N GLN A 76 -0.15 2.84 17.88
CA GLN A 76 -1.43 3.56 17.90
C GLN A 76 -1.95 3.86 16.48
N MET A 77 -1.05 4.22 15.56
CA MET A 77 -1.42 4.48 14.17
C MET A 77 -1.87 3.20 13.45
N VAL A 78 -1.20 2.07 13.66
CA VAL A 78 -1.61 0.78 13.10
C VAL A 78 -2.99 0.37 13.62
N ASP A 79 -3.23 0.53 14.93
CA ASP A 79 -4.54 0.26 15.52
C ASP A 79 -5.61 1.17 14.93
N PHE A 80 -5.32 2.46 14.75
CA PHE A 80 -6.21 3.40 14.10
C PHE A 80 -6.54 2.97 12.66
N MET A 81 -5.54 2.55 11.88
CA MET A 81 -5.77 2.03 10.53
C MET A 81 -6.65 0.78 10.54
N ARG A 82 -6.47 -0.13 11.50
CA ARG A 82 -7.30 -1.33 11.65
C ARG A 82 -8.72 -1.00 12.07
N VAL A 83 -8.94 0.07 12.84
CA VAL A 83 -10.30 0.54 13.18
C VAL A 83 -11.00 1.12 11.95
N ILE A 84 -10.31 1.92 11.13
CA ILE A 84 -10.91 2.57 9.95
C ILE A 84 -11.08 1.61 8.78
N PHE A 85 -10.00 0.91 8.41
CA PHE A 85 -9.97 0.04 7.24
C PHE A 85 -10.31 -1.41 7.59
N GLY A 86 -10.52 -1.75 8.87
CA GLY A 86 -11.00 -3.07 9.28
C GLY A 86 -10.11 -4.21 8.77
N GLY A 87 -10.78 -5.27 8.29
CA GLY A 87 -10.13 -6.45 7.71
C GLY A 87 -9.39 -6.22 6.39
N PHE A 88 -9.34 -4.99 5.89
CA PHE A 88 -8.51 -4.64 4.73
C PHE A 88 -7.03 -4.47 5.11
N VAL A 89 -6.69 -4.28 6.39
CA VAL A 89 -5.30 -4.25 6.86
C VAL A 89 -4.84 -5.68 7.17
N LEU A 90 -3.66 -6.07 6.66
CA LEU A 90 -3.08 -7.37 6.96
C LEU A 90 -2.73 -7.50 8.44
N LYS A 91 -2.87 -8.72 8.98
CA LYS A 91 -2.67 -9.02 10.40
C LYS A 91 -1.23 -8.77 10.87
N ASN A 92 -0.24 -9.00 10.02
CA ASN A 92 1.18 -8.90 10.36
C ASN A 92 1.81 -7.72 9.63
N GLU A 93 2.59 -6.93 10.36
CA GLU A 93 3.37 -5.84 9.84
C GLU A 93 4.74 -6.32 9.34
N MET A 94 5.26 -5.64 8.33
CA MET A 94 6.65 -5.81 7.90
C MET A 94 7.54 -4.88 8.75
N LEU A 95 8.48 -5.48 9.48
CA LEU A 95 9.35 -4.78 10.43
C LEU A 95 10.44 -3.97 9.73
N LYS A 96 10.82 -2.86 10.35
CA LYS A 96 12.08 -2.19 10.02
C LYS A 96 13.24 -3.10 10.42
N SER A 97 14.09 -3.46 9.47
CA SER A 97 15.21 -4.38 9.66
C SER A 97 16.46 -3.89 8.96
N THR A 98 17.60 -3.92 9.66
CA THR A 98 18.91 -3.58 9.07
C THR A 98 19.29 -4.56 7.97
N ALA A 99 18.99 -5.85 8.15
CA ALA A 99 19.24 -6.86 7.13
C ALA A 99 18.52 -6.55 5.80
N ILE A 100 17.30 -6.00 5.87
CA ILE A 100 16.54 -5.60 4.67
C ILE A 100 17.15 -4.35 4.02
N SER A 101 17.61 -3.40 4.83
CA SER A 101 18.34 -2.23 4.33
C SER A 101 19.64 -2.64 3.62
N ASP A 102 20.40 -3.56 4.20
CA ASP A 102 21.66 -4.06 3.65
C ASP A 102 21.45 -4.87 2.36
N ALA A 103 20.42 -5.72 2.32
CA ALA A 103 19.99 -6.43 1.11
C ALA A 103 19.61 -5.44 -0.02
N GLY A 104 18.96 -4.34 0.33
CA GLY A 104 18.65 -3.25 -0.62
C GLY A 104 19.89 -2.57 -1.22
N ILE A 105 20.95 -2.38 -0.42
CA ILE A 105 22.22 -1.80 -0.87
C ILE A 105 22.94 -2.74 -1.83
N THR A 106 22.97 -4.03 -1.51
CA THR A 106 23.60 -5.07 -2.33
C THR A 106 22.76 -5.45 -3.56
N LYS A 107 21.52 -4.97 -3.64
CA LYS A 107 20.53 -5.32 -4.68
C LYS A 107 20.23 -6.82 -4.71
N GLN A 108 20.24 -7.43 -3.54
CA GLN A 108 19.94 -8.84 -3.34
C GLN A 108 18.67 -9.00 -2.52
N THR A 109 18.04 -10.16 -2.60
CA THR A 109 16.96 -10.51 -1.67
C THR A 109 17.55 -11.05 -0.36
N LEU A 110 16.76 -11.06 0.72
CA LEU A 110 17.17 -11.72 1.97
C LEU A 110 17.35 -13.26 1.84
N TYR A 111 16.86 -13.84 0.76
CA TYR A 111 16.86 -15.29 0.52
C TYR A 111 17.95 -15.73 -0.46
N GLU A 112 18.75 -14.79 -0.95
CA GLU A 112 19.94 -15.06 -1.76
C GLU A 112 21.16 -15.27 -0.84
#